data_AF-A0A0S7BHH9-F1
#
_entry.id   AF-A0A0S7BHH9-F1
#
_cell.length_a   1.000
_cell.length_b   1.000
_cell.length_c   1.000
_cell.angle_alpha   90.00
_cell.angle_beta   90.00
_cell.angle_gamma   90.00
#
_symmetry.space_group_name_H-M   'P 1'
#
loop_
_entity.id
_entity.type
_entity.pdbx_description
1 polymer ?
#
loop_
_entity_poly.entity_id
_entity_poly.type
_entity_poly.pdbx_seq_one_letter_code
_entity_poly.pdbx_strand_id
1 'polypeptide(L)'
;MRKIGIFLALLAFLLFVFLGFHVAELFSTAGVGQSGNLAATAGEQQYNFLIVHVDQLDSDHPALISVWVAFTYLADPASISFLPIYPTNRNGEMDLAAHFSLSKEKTISTAFLEQLQKEYNLQWSHVVMIDQKGASYWTRFLTGAEFSQTLDSDNQTLLKPEIDLLGSLCSALRERGSGVLTGLEWNQVIPDHLRTDISLDQVIGEWDRIQKSGLCDVFGQ
;
A
#
# COMPACT_ATOMS: atom_id res chain seq x y z
N MET A 1 27.86 -48.11 -28.53
CA MET A 1 27.73 -46.66 -28.82
C MET A 1 26.53 -46.00 -28.13
N ARG A 2 25.31 -46.58 -28.16
CA ARG A 2 24.10 -45.98 -27.54
C ARG A 2 24.20 -45.70 -26.02
N LYS A 3 24.85 -46.59 -25.26
CA LYS A 3 25.07 -46.43 -23.80
C LYS A 3 26.03 -45.29 -23.44
N ILE A 4 27.01 -45.02 -24.30
CA ILE A 4 27.99 -43.92 -24.11
C ILE A 4 27.30 -42.59 -24.37
N GLY A 5 26.42 -42.51 -25.38
CA GLY A 5 25.63 -41.30 -25.64
C GLY A 5 24.69 -40.93 -24.49
N ILE A 6 24.03 -41.92 -23.89
CA ILE A 6 23.16 -41.70 -22.71
C ILE A 6 23.97 -41.21 -21.51
N PHE A 7 25.15 -41.80 -21.26
CA PHE A 7 26.02 -41.37 -20.17
C PHE A 7 26.51 -39.93 -20.34
N LEU A 8 26.91 -39.54 -21.55
CA LEU A 8 27.33 -38.17 -21.86
C LEU A 8 26.19 -37.16 -21.72
N ALA A 9 24.97 -37.51 -22.14
CA ALA A 9 23.80 -36.66 -21.98
C ALA A 9 23.45 -36.43 -20.50
N LEU A 10 23.56 -37.48 -19.68
CA LEU A 10 23.29 -37.40 -18.24
C LEU A 10 24.35 -36.56 -17.52
N LEU A 11 25.63 -36.71 -17.90
CA LEU A 11 26.72 -35.87 -17.38
C LEU A 11 26.52 -34.39 -17.75
N ALA A 12 26.15 -34.10 -18.99
CA ALA A 12 25.85 -32.74 -19.44
C ALA A 12 24.67 -32.13 -18.68
N PHE A 13 23.59 -32.91 -18.49
CA PHE A 13 22.42 -32.45 -17.73
C PHE A 13 22.78 -32.09 -16.28
N LEU A 14 23.54 -32.95 -15.59
CA LEU A 14 23.99 -32.68 -14.22
C LEU A 14 24.89 -31.44 -14.15
N LEU A 15 25.75 -31.23 -15.15
CA LEU A 15 26.61 -30.05 -15.23
C LEU A 15 25.79 -28.76 -15.42
N PHE A 16 24.74 -28.78 -16.25
CA PHE A 16 23.84 -27.63 -16.41
C PHE A 16 23.00 -27.36 -15.16
N VAL A 17 22.52 -28.39 -14.46
CA VAL A 17 21.81 -28.22 -13.19
C VAL A 17 22.73 -27.61 -12.12
N PHE A 18 23.98 -28.09 -12.03
CA PHE A 18 24.97 -27.57 -11.11
C PHE A 18 25.34 -26.10 -11.40
N LEU A 19 25.56 -25.76 -12.67
CA LEU A 19 25.79 -24.38 -13.09
C LEU A 19 24.58 -23.49 -12.82
N GLY A 20 23.36 -23.98 -13.11
CA GLY A 20 22.12 -23.26 -12.82
C GLY A 20 21.95 -22.95 -11.33
N PHE A 21 22.30 -23.90 -10.46
CA PHE A 21 22.28 -23.71 -9.01
C PHE A 21 23.27 -22.63 -8.55
N HIS A 22 24.51 -22.66 -9.03
CA HIS A 22 25.50 -21.63 -8.68
C HIS A 22 25.17 -20.24 -9.23
N VAL A 23 24.57 -20.16 -10.43
CA VAL A 23 24.09 -18.90 -10.98
C VAL A 23 22.94 -18.35 -10.13
N ALA A 24 22.01 -19.20 -9.69
CA ALA A 24 20.91 -18.78 -8.80
C ALA A 24 21.39 -18.26 -7.44
N GLU A 25 22.45 -18.84 -6.88
CA GLU A 25 23.08 -18.38 -5.63
C GLU A 25 23.74 -17.00 -5.79
N LEU A 26 24.32 -16.72 -6.96
CA LEU A 26 24.89 -15.42 -7.33
C LEU A 26 23.82 -14.32 -7.44
N PHE A 27 22.59 -14.68 -7.81
CA PHE A 27 21.44 -13.76 -7.82
C PHE A 27 20.70 -13.70 -6.47
N SER A 28 20.84 -14.71 -5.61
CA SER A 28 20.19 -14.74 -4.29
C SER A 28 20.96 -13.96 -3.21
N THR A 29 22.23 -13.61 -3.46
CA THR A 29 23.09 -12.88 -2.52
C THR A 29 23.03 -11.35 -2.68
N ALA A 30 22.23 -10.82 -3.61
CA ALA A 30 21.96 -9.38 -3.76
C ALA A 30 20.82 -8.90 -2.83
N GLY A 31 20.83 -9.32 -1.56
CA GLY A 31 19.69 -9.09 -0.66
C GLY A 31 20.04 -9.05 0.82
N VAL A 32 21.09 -8.32 1.21
CA VAL A 32 21.26 -7.87 2.61
C VAL A 32 21.85 -6.47 2.65
N GLY A 33 21.02 -5.50 3.04
CA GLY A 33 21.45 -4.29 3.74
C GLY A 33 21.46 -2.98 2.95
N GLN A 34 20.32 -2.28 2.89
CA GLN A 34 20.24 -0.83 3.19
C GLN A 34 18.77 -0.38 3.30
N SER A 35 18.38 0.12 4.47
CA SER A 35 17.25 1.03 4.58
C SER A 35 17.58 2.31 3.81
N GLY A 36 16.67 2.73 2.94
CA GLY A 36 16.75 3.95 2.15
C GLY A 36 16.68 3.66 0.66
N ASN A 37 15.58 4.07 0.02
CA ASN A 37 15.23 3.89 -1.38
C ASN A 37 14.86 2.45 -1.80
N LEU A 38 13.56 2.16 -1.71
CA LEU A 38 12.93 1.17 -2.57
C LEU A 38 13.02 1.69 -4.01
N ALA A 39 14.12 1.38 -4.69
CA ALA A 39 14.21 1.56 -6.13
C ALA A 39 13.23 0.58 -6.75
N ALA A 40 12.13 1.11 -7.29
CA ALA A 40 11.18 0.37 -8.11
C ALA A 40 11.94 -0.49 -9.13
N THR A 41 11.86 -1.80 -8.97
CA THR A 41 12.47 -2.74 -9.89
C THR A 41 11.79 -2.55 -11.25
N ALA A 42 12.56 -2.21 -12.28
CA ALA A 42 12.06 -2.07 -13.65
C ALA A 42 11.47 -3.42 -14.11
N GLY A 43 10.17 -3.62 -13.89
CA GLY A 43 9.48 -4.90 -14.07
C GLY A 43 8.33 -5.16 -13.09
N GLU A 44 8.24 -4.43 -11.97
CA GLU A 44 7.09 -4.55 -11.07
C GLU A 44 5.84 -3.91 -11.70
N GLN A 45 4.92 -4.76 -12.14
CA GLN A 45 3.62 -4.36 -12.68
C GLN A 45 2.60 -4.07 -11.58
N GLN A 46 2.98 -4.20 -10.30
CA GLN A 46 2.09 -3.99 -9.16
C GLN A 46 2.80 -3.25 -8.03
N TYR A 47 2.18 -2.20 -7.53
CA TYR A 47 2.60 -1.45 -6.34
C TYR A 47 1.52 -1.56 -5.27
N ASN A 48 1.92 -1.79 -4.04
CA ASN A 48 1.00 -1.90 -2.92
C ASN A 48 1.26 -0.75 -1.95
N PHE A 49 0.27 0.10 -1.72
CA PHE A 49 0.34 1.18 -0.75
C PHE A 49 -0.31 0.73 0.55
N LEU A 50 0.40 0.85 1.66
CA LEU A 50 -0.18 0.72 2.99
C LEU A 50 -0.71 2.09 3.42
N ILE A 51 -2.02 2.23 3.52
CA ILE A 51 -2.67 3.47 3.96
C ILE A 51 -3.05 3.28 5.44
N VAL A 52 -2.56 4.16 6.30
CA VAL A 52 -2.75 4.09 7.75
C VAL A 52 -3.45 5.36 8.19
N HIS A 53 -4.64 5.21 8.77
CA HIS A 53 -5.38 6.32 9.33
C HIS A 53 -5.19 6.33 10.85
N VAL A 54 -4.83 7.50 11.38
CA VAL A 54 -4.69 7.74 12.82
C VAL A 54 -5.60 8.89 13.25
N ASP A 55 -5.80 9.03 14.56
CA ASP A 55 -6.56 10.17 15.08
C ASP A 55 -5.87 11.52 14.81
N GLN A 56 -4.60 11.65 15.21
CA GLN A 56 -3.83 12.90 15.18
C GLN A 56 -2.35 12.60 14.96
N LEU A 57 -1.78 13.02 13.82
CA LEU A 57 -0.37 12.80 13.52
C LEU A 57 0.57 13.62 14.43
N ASP A 58 0.12 14.78 14.90
CA ASP A 58 0.87 15.67 15.78
C ASP A 58 0.89 15.22 17.25
N SER A 59 -0.01 14.32 17.67
CA SER A 59 -0.07 13.76 19.02
C SER A 59 1.21 13.00 19.42
N ASP A 60 1.56 13.02 20.71
CA ASP A 60 2.65 12.21 21.27
C ASP A 60 2.35 10.71 21.19
N HIS A 61 1.06 10.35 21.22
CA HIS A 61 0.58 8.96 21.14
C HIS A 61 -0.60 8.88 20.15
N PRO A 62 -0.34 8.90 18.84
CA PRO A 62 -1.39 8.74 17.83
C PRO A 62 -2.03 7.36 17.96
N ALA A 63 -3.36 7.32 17.98
CA ALA A 63 -4.14 6.09 18.01
C ALA A 63 -4.43 5.62 16.59
N LEU A 64 -4.28 4.31 16.36
CA LEU A 64 -4.65 3.69 15.10
C LEU A 64 -6.17 3.67 14.95
N ILE A 65 -6.67 4.17 13.82
CA ILE A 65 -8.09 4.13 13.46
C ILE A 65 -8.36 3.02 12.46
N SER A 66 -7.62 3.01 11.34
CA SER A 66 -7.80 2.01 10.28
C SER A 66 -6.50 1.75 9.53
N VAL A 67 -6.44 0.61 8.86
CA VAL A 67 -5.37 0.27 7.92
C VAL A 67 -5.99 -0.32 6.66
N TRP A 68 -5.53 0.18 5.52
CA TRP A 68 -5.94 -0.24 4.20
C TRP A 68 -4.72 -0.60 3.35
N VAL A 69 -4.93 -1.48 2.38
CA VAL A 69 -3.96 -1.74 1.32
C VAL A 69 -4.58 -1.32 0.00
N ALA A 70 -3.91 -0.43 -0.72
CA ALA A 70 -4.25 -0.10 -2.10
C ALA A 70 -3.35 -0.89 -3.04
N PHE A 71 -3.94 -1.84 -3.76
CA PHE A 71 -3.27 -2.62 -4.81
C PHE A 71 -3.36 -1.84 -6.12
N THR A 72 -2.23 -1.37 -6.62
CA THR A 72 -2.14 -0.66 -7.90
C THR A 72 -1.51 -1.60 -8.93
N TYR A 73 -2.26 -1.96 -9.97
CA TYR A 73 -1.78 -2.77 -11.08
C TYR A 73 -1.57 -1.88 -12.30
N LEU A 74 -0.38 -1.89 -12.89
CA LEU A 74 0.03 -0.99 -13.97
C LEU A 74 0.06 -1.64 -15.35
N ALA A 75 -0.30 -2.92 -15.48
CA ALA A 75 -0.50 -3.49 -16.81
C ALA A 75 -1.77 -2.89 -17.44
N ASP A 76 -1.86 -2.88 -18.77
CA ASP A 76 -2.98 -2.26 -19.49
C ASP A 76 -4.22 -3.19 -19.49
N PRO A 77 -5.38 -2.78 -18.95
CA PRO A 77 -5.67 -1.48 -18.33
C PRO A 77 -5.22 -1.38 -16.87
N ALA A 78 -4.58 -0.24 -16.51
CA ALA A 78 -4.14 -0.02 -15.13
C ALA A 78 -5.34 -0.03 -14.17
N SER A 79 -5.16 -0.43 -12.92
CA SER A 79 -6.25 -0.44 -11.95
C SER A 79 -5.76 -0.17 -10.54
N ILE A 80 -6.68 0.27 -9.69
CA ILE A 80 -6.44 0.39 -8.24
C ILE A 80 -7.58 -0.29 -7.47
N SER A 81 -7.24 -1.01 -6.40
CA SER A 81 -8.24 -1.63 -5.52
C SER A 81 -7.87 -1.43 -4.06
N PHE A 82 -8.85 -1.02 -3.25
CA PHE A 82 -8.66 -0.74 -1.82
C PHE A 82 -9.24 -1.85 -0.95
N LEU A 83 -8.42 -2.45 -0.10
CA LEU A 83 -8.81 -3.50 0.84
C LEU A 83 -8.60 -3.05 2.27
N PRO A 84 -9.62 -3.05 3.15
CA PRO A 84 -9.41 -2.81 4.56
C PRO A 84 -8.74 -4.04 5.19
N ILE A 85 -7.67 -3.81 5.95
CA ILE A 85 -7.01 -4.84 6.76
C ILE A 85 -7.12 -4.56 8.26
N TYR A 86 -7.57 -3.37 8.67
CA TYR A 86 -7.95 -3.08 10.05
C TYR A 86 -8.98 -1.94 10.11
N PRO A 87 -10.00 -2.01 10.98
CA PRO A 87 -10.44 -3.23 11.68
C PRO A 87 -11.04 -4.24 10.71
N THR A 88 -10.92 -5.53 10.98
CA THR A 88 -11.76 -6.56 10.35
C THR A 88 -12.70 -7.11 11.44
N ASN A 89 -13.34 -8.27 11.32
CA ASN A 89 -14.07 -8.87 12.47
C ASN A 89 -13.40 -10.19 12.89
N ARG A 90 -12.07 -10.25 12.75
CA ARG A 90 -11.24 -11.42 12.99
C ARG A 90 -10.78 -11.45 14.45
N ASN A 91 -10.77 -12.65 15.02
CA ASN A 91 -10.24 -12.87 16.37
C ASN A 91 -8.74 -12.53 16.40
N GLY A 92 -8.34 -11.56 17.23
CA GLY A 92 -6.94 -11.13 17.39
C GLY A 92 -6.67 -9.65 17.12
N GLU A 93 -7.62 -8.91 16.54
CA GLU A 93 -7.43 -7.51 16.12
C GLU A 93 -7.22 -6.50 17.24
N MET A 94 -7.74 -6.80 18.43
CA MET A 94 -7.54 -5.97 19.62
C MET A 94 -6.05 -5.82 19.96
N ASP A 95 -5.21 -6.74 19.44
CA ASP A 95 -3.77 -6.71 19.60
C ASP A 95 -3.07 -5.74 18.62
N LEU A 96 -3.60 -5.56 17.40
CA LEU A 96 -2.90 -4.78 16.38
C LEU A 96 -2.83 -3.29 16.73
N ALA A 97 -3.95 -2.70 17.17
CA ALA A 97 -3.99 -1.30 17.59
C ALA A 97 -3.13 -1.04 18.83
N ALA A 98 -3.04 -1.99 19.75
CA ALA A 98 -2.21 -1.88 20.96
C ALA A 98 -0.70 -1.85 20.63
N HIS A 99 -0.29 -2.42 19.50
CA HIS A 99 1.09 -2.44 19.03
C HIS A 99 1.44 -1.27 18.11
N PHE A 100 0.45 -0.50 17.67
CA PHE A 100 0.70 0.68 16.85
C PHE A 100 1.44 1.75 17.63
N SER A 101 2.50 2.27 17.02
CA SER A 101 3.28 3.37 17.59
C SER A 101 4.06 4.06 16.48
N LEU A 102 4.30 5.36 16.67
CA LEU A 102 5.20 6.13 15.83
C LEU A 102 6.55 6.35 16.52
N SER A 103 7.61 6.40 15.73
CA SER A 103 8.92 6.89 16.16
C SER A 103 8.89 8.40 16.44
N LYS A 104 9.99 8.94 16.97
CA LYS A 104 10.15 10.39 17.14
C LYS A 104 10.11 11.14 15.81
N GLU A 105 10.56 10.48 14.75
CA GLU A 105 10.53 10.95 13.37
C GLU A 105 9.15 10.78 12.72
N LYS A 106 8.14 10.38 13.50
CA LYS A 106 6.76 10.15 13.05
C LYS A 106 6.65 9.09 11.95
N THR A 107 7.51 8.07 12.01
CA THR A 107 7.43 6.88 11.15
C THR A 107 6.80 5.73 11.90
N ILE A 108 6.05 4.86 11.22
CA ILE A 108 5.47 3.67 11.83
C ILE A 108 6.57 2.77 12.38
N SER A 109 6.36 2.19 13.56
CA SER A 109 7.33 1.27 14.16
C SER A 109 7.53 0.03 13.29
N THR A 110 8.79 -0.42 13.16
CA THR A 110 9.15 -1.61 12.38
C THR A 110 8.44 -2.86 12.92
N ALA A 111 8.28 -2.98 14.24
CA ALA A 111 7.60 -4.10 14.86
C ALA A 111 6.13 -4.23 14.41
N PHE A 112 5.41 -3.10 14.31
CA PHE A 112 4.04 -3.08 13.80
C PHE A 112 3.98 -3.50 12.32
N LEU A 113 4.89 -2.98 11.50
CA LEU A 113 4.99 -3.32 10.08
C LEU A 113 5.32 -4.80 9.86
N GLU A 114 6.26 -5.36 10.61
CA GLU A 114 6.61 -6.78 10.55
C GLU A 114 5.44 -7.69 10.98
N GLN A 115 4.69 -7.27 12.01
CA GLN A 115 3.49 -7.99 12.45
C GLN A 115 2.41 -8.00 11.37
N LEU A 116 2.11 -6.84 10.76
CA LEU A 116 1.18 -6.74 9.63
C LEU A 116 1.60 -7.63 8.46
N GLN A 117 2.88 -7.58 8.08
CA GLN A 117 3.42 -8.39 6.99
C GLN A 117 3.25 -9.89 7.28
N LYS A 118 3.50 -10.32 8.52
CA LYS A 118 3.36 -11.70 8.94
C LYS A 118 1.91 -12.16 8.95
N GLU A 119 1.00 -11.32 9.43
CA GLU A 119 -0.42 -11.68 9.58
C GLU A 119 -1.15 -11.75 8.23
N TYR A 120 -0.85 -10.81 7.33
CA TYR A 120 -1.54 -10.72 6.03
C TYR A 120 -0.74 -11.34 4.88
N ASN A 121 0.53 -11.70 5.10
CA ASN A 121 1.45 -12.17 4.05
C ASN A 121 1.51 -11.20 2.85
N LEU A 122 1.53 -9.90 3.13
CA LEU A 122 1.55 -8.82 2.14
C LEU A 122 2.89 -8.09 2.17
N GLN A 123 3.38 -7.71 1.00
CA GLN A 123 4.46 -6.73 0.83
C GLN A 123 3.83 -5.42 0.38
N TRP A 124 4.30 -4.29 0.92
CA TRP A 124 3.95 -2.96 0.43
C TRP A 124 5.20 -2.20 -0.03
N SER A 125 5.01 -1.39 -1.06
CA SER A 125 6.04 -0.56 -1.68
C SER A 125 6.14 0.79 -0.97
N HIS A 126 5.03 1.31 -0.44
CA HIS A 126 4.94 2.66 0.12
C HIS A 126 3.96 2.70 1.29
N VAL A 127 4.14 3.68 2.16
CA VAL A 127 3.26 3.97 3.29
C VAL A 127 2.68 5.37 3.15
N VAL A 128 1.37 5.50 3.32
CA VAL A 128 0.65 6.76 3.39
C VAL A 128 -0.03 6.81 4.75
N MET A 129 0.39 7.72 5.62
CA MET A 129 -0.30 8.01 6.87
C MET A 129 -1.13 9.27 6.72
N ILE A 130 -2.36 9.23 7.22
CA ILE A 130 -3.29 10.35 7.22
C ILE A 130 -3.93 10.45 8.60
N ASP A 131 -4.24 11.66 9.05
CA ASP A 131 -5.05 11.86 10.27
C ASP A 131 -6.49 12.25 9.96
N GLN A 132 -7.31 12.39 11.00
CA GLN A 132 -8.71 12.79 10.89
C GLN A 132 -8.89 14.10 10.11
N LYS A 133 -7.99 15.09 10.28
CA LYS A 133 -8.08 16.39 9.60
C LYS A 133 -7.75 16.22 8.11
N GLY A 134 -6.74 15.42 7.78
CA GLY A 134 -6.42 15.05 6.40
C GLY A 134 -7.57 14.33 5.71
N ALA A 135 -8.15 13.30 6.36
CA ALA A 135 -9.30 12.58 5.84
C ALA A 135 -10.52 13.49 5.64
N SER A 136 -10.74 14.43 6.57
CA SER A 136 -11.79 15.45 6.46
C SER A 136 -11.59 16.38 5.27
N TYR A 137 -10.35 16.82 5.04
CA TYR A 137 -10.03 17.65 3.88
C TYR A 137 -10.32 16.92 2.57
N TRP A 138 -9.87 15.66 2.43
CA TRP A 138 -10.12 14.84 1.25
C TRP A 138 -11.61 14.58 1.00
N THR A 139 -12.36 14.31 2.06
CA THR A 139 -13.82 14.11 1.98
C THR A 139 -14.51 15.36 1.46
N ARG A 140 -14.17 16.54 2.02
CA ARG A 140 -14.73 17.81 1.57
C ARG A 140 -14.34 18.12 0.13
N PHE A 141 -13.10 17.83 -0.26
CA PHE A 141 -12.63 18.03 -1.62
C PHE A 141 -13.38 17.16 -2.65
N LEU A 142 -13.59 15.88 -2.34
CA LEU A 142 -14.21 14.93 -3.28
C LEU A 142 -15.73 15.05 -3.32
N THR A 143 -16.37 15.29 -2.17
CA THR A 143 -17.83 15.16 -2.01
C THR A 143 -18.53 16.47 -1.63
N GLY A 144 -17.78 17.46 -1.13
CA GLY A 144 -18.34 18.65 -0.47
C GLY A 144 -18.92 18.40 0.93
N ALA A 145 -18.87 17.16 1.43
CA ALA A 145 -19.37 16.79 2.76
C ALA A 145 -18.27 16.79 3.82
N GLU A 146 -18.69 16.74 5.08
CA GLU A 146 -17.79 16.57 6.22
C GLU A 146 -17.52 15.09 6.48
N PHE A 147 -16.27 14.76 6.83
CA PHE A 147 -15.92 13.42 7.27
C PHE A 147 -16.37 13.24 8.72
N SER A 148 -17.30 12.31 8.94
CA SER A 148 -17.87 12.05 10.26
C SER A 148 -17.58 10.61 10.66
N GLN A 149 -16.61 10.43 11.57
CA GLN A 149 -16.30 9.14 12.16
C GLN A 149 -16.70 9.13 13.63
N THR A 150 -17.50 8.15 14.02
CA THR A 150 -17.89 7.92 15.41
C THR A 150 -17.01 6.82 15.99
N LEU A 151 -16.14 7.15 16.95
CA LEU A 151 -15.19 6.18 17.53
C LEU A 151 -15.84 5.16 18.49
N ASP A 152 -17.11 5.36 18.87
CA ASP A 152 -17.83 4.52 19.85
C ASP A 152 -18.65 3.38 19.22
N SER A 153 -18.44 3.09 17.93
CA SER A 153 -19.32 2.19 17.16
C SER A 153 -18.59 0.92 16.70
N ASP A 154 -19.33 -0.15 16.41
CA ASP A 154 -18.81 -1.45 15.95
C ASP A 154 -17.83 -1.33 14.75
N ASN A 155 -16.92 -2.28 14.57
CA ASN A 155 -15.85 -2.24 13.56
C ASN A 155 -16.35 -1.93 12.15
N GLN A 156 -17.52 -2.47 11.76
CA GLN A 156 -18.12 -2.19 10.44
C GLN A 156 -18.59 -0.73 10.29
N THR A 157 -19.06 -0.13 11.38
CA THR A 157 -19.47 1.28 11.39
C THR A 157 -18.27 2.22 11.41
N LEU A 158 -17.12 1.79 11.92
CA LEU A 158 -15.87 2.58 11.91
C LEU A 158 -15.31 2.79 10.50
N LEU A 159 -15.40 1.76 9.64
CA LEU A 159 -14.88 1.83 8.26
C LEU A 159 -15.82 2.54 7.29
N LYS A 160 -17.10 2.73 7.63
CA LYS A 160 -18.11 3.27 6.71
C LYS A 160 -17.72 4.64 6.10
N PRO A 161 -17.23 5.63 6.88
CA PRO A 161 -16.81 6.91 6.33
C PRO A 161 -15.65 6.79 5.31
N GLU A 162 -14.74 5.84 5.54
CA GLU A 162 -13.59 5.60 4.66
C GLU A 162 -14.01 4.85 3.39
N ILE A 163 -14.89 3.87 3.51
CA ILE A 163 -15.52 3.19 2.36
C ILE A 163 -16.22 4.22 1.46
N ASP A 164 -16.95 5.18 2.05
CA ASP A 164 -17.63 6.24 1.31
C ASP A 164 -16.64 7.22 0.66
N LEU A 165 -15.58 7.58 1.37
CA LEU A 165 -14.50 8.43 0.85
C LEU A 165 -13.81 7.77 -0.35
N LEU A 166 -13.36 6.53 -0.20
CA LEU A 166 -12.69 5.77 -1.25
C LEU A 166 -13.65 5.45 -2.41
N GLY A 167 -14.92 5.18 -2.12
CA GLY A 167 -15.96 5.01 -3.13
C GLY A 167 -16.17 6.28 -3.95
N SER A 168 -16.18 7.44 -3.30
CA SER A 168 -16.27 8.75 -3.95
C SER A 168 -15.03 9.04 -4.80
N LEU A 169 -13.84 8.67 -4.32
CA LEU A 169 -12.60 8.75 -5.08
C LEU A 169 -12.69 7.89 -6.35
N CYS A 170 -13.15 6.64 -6.24
CA CYS A 170 -13.35 5.77 -7.40
C CYS A 170 -14.39 6.31 -8.37
N SER A 171 -15.48 6.92 -7.89
CA SER A 171 -16.46 7.56 -8.78
C SER A 171 -15.85 8.76 -9.51
N ALA A 172 -15.11 9.61 -8.79
CA ALA A 172 -14.43 10.76 -9.38
C ALA A 172 -13.40 10.34 -10.44
N LEU A 173 -12.67 9.24 -10.22
CA LEU A 173 -11.76 8.66 -11.20
C LEU A 173 -12.47 8.26 -12.49
N ARG A 174 -13.61 7.58 -12.39
CA ARG A 174 -14.42 7.16 -13.54
C ARG A 174 -15.04 8.33 -14.30
N GLU A 175 -15.50 9.35 -13.58
CA GLU A 175 -16.27 10.47 -14.15
C GLU A 175 -15.37 11.59 -14.70
N ARG A 176 -14.33 11.96 -13.95
CA ARG A 176 -13.48 13.13 -14.24
C ARG A 176 -12.15 12.77 -14.89
N GLY A 177 -11.77 11.49 -14.91
CA GLY A 177 -10.51 11.02 -15.49
C GLY A 177 -9.31 11.78 -14.90
N SER A 178 -8.49 12.40 -15.78
CA SER A 178 -7.24 13.09 -15.43
C SER A 178 -7.39 14.30 -14.48
N GLY A 179 -8.61 14.77 -14.22
CA GLY A 179 -8.87 15.98 -13.43
C GLY A 179 -9.00 15.81 -11.91
N VAL A 180 -9.00 14.58 -11.36
CA VAL A 180 -9.39 14.36 -9.95
C VAL A 180 -8.53 15.15 -8.96
N LEU A 181 -7.21 15.22 -9.15
CA LEU A 181 -6.31 15.97 -8.26
C LEU A 181 -6.18 17.45 -8.63
N THR A 182 -6.87 17.90 -9.68
CA THR A 182 -6.78 19.29 -10.13
C THR A 182 -7.50 20.19 -9.12
N GLY A 183 -6.78 21.16 -8.55
CA GLY A 183 -7.32 22.08 -7.54
C GLY A 183 -7.15 21.60 -6.10
N LEU A 184 -6.44 20.49 -5.86
CA LEU A 184 -6.06 20.09 -4.52
C LEU A 184 -5.00 21.05 -3.96
N GLU A 185 -5.27 21.67 -2.82
CA GLU A 185 -4.31 22.53 -2.11
C GLU A 185 -3.44 21.66 -1.19
N TRP A 186 -2.40 21.05 -1.76
CA TRP A 186 -1.53 20.09 -1.05
C TRP A 186 -0.95 20.63 0.27
N ASN A 187 -0.73 21.94 0.38
CA ASN A 187 -0.22 22.59 1.59
C ASN A 187 -1.20 22.57 2.78
N GLN A 188 -2.49 22.29 2.55
CA GLN A 188 -3.49 22.11 3.61
C GLN A 188 -3.38 20.73 4.28
N VAL A 189 -2.67 19.79 3.64
CA VAL A 189 -2.64 18.39 4.03
C VAL A 189 -1.21 17.92 4.28
N ILE A 190 -0.28 18.23 3.39
CA ILE A 190 1.13 17.90 3.51
C ILE A 190 1.88 19.11 4.07
N PRO A 191 2.74 18.94 5.09
CA PRO A 191 3.15 17.67 5.71
C PRO A 191 2.40 17.33 7.01
N ASP A 192 1.48 18.17 7.46
CA ASP A 192 0.98 18.11 8.84
C ASP A 192 -0.10 17.04 9.06
N HIS A 193 -0.91 16.76 8.03
CA HIS A 193 -2.05 15.84 8.08
C HIS A 193 -1.92 14.65 7.10
N LEU A 194 -0.83 14.60 6.33
CA LEU A 194 -0.45 13.47 5.50
C LEU A 194 1.07 13.32 5.47
N ARG A 195 1.52 12.10 5.75
CA ARG A 195 2.92 11.69 5.70
C ARG A 195 3.06 10.52 4.76
N THR A 196 4.07 10.56 3.91
CA THR A 196 4.33 9.45 3.00
C THR A 196 5.81 9.38 2.62
N ASP A 197 6.26 8.18 2.27
CA ASP A 197 7.60 7.91 1.77
C ASP A 197 7.70 7.98 0.23
N ILE A 198 6.58 8.15 -0.48
CA ILE A 198 6.56 8.39 -1.92
C ILE A 198 6.69 9.88 -2.24
N SER A 199 7.44 10.22 -3.30
CA SER A 199 7.53 11.60 -3.75
C SER A 199 6.27 12.03 -4.51
N LEU A 200 5.93 13.32 -4.47
CA LEU A 200 4.74 13.84 -5.18
C LEU A 200 4.80 13.57 -6.68
N ASP A 201 5.98 13.64 -7.30
CA ASP A 201 6.17 13.34 -8.72
C ASP A 201 5.85 11.88 -9.04
N GLN A 202 6.25 10.95 -8.17
CA GLN A 202 5.90 9.53 -8.30
C GLN A 202 4.39 9.33 -8.15
N VAL A 203 3.75 9.94 -7.14
CA VAL A 203 2.28 9.88 -6.97
C VAL A 203 1.56 10.36 -8.22
N ILE A 204 1.94 11.52 -8.77
CA ILE A 204 1.30 12.09 -9.97
C ILE A 204 1.49 11.16 -11.17
N GLY A 205 2.68 10.57 -11.34
CA GLY A 205 2.96 9.65 -12.44
C GLY A 205 2.12 8.36 -12.39
N GLU A 206 2.02 7.75 -11.20
CA GLU A 206 1.18 6.56 -11.00
C GLU A 206 -0.30 6.88 -11.15
N TRP A 207 -0.73 8.02 -10.64
CA TRP A 207 -2.12 8.48 -10.70
C TRP A 207 -2.59 8.75 -12.14
N ASP A 208 -1.77 9.38 -12.98
CA ASP A 208 -2.10 9.63 -14.41
C ASP A 208 -2.38 8.33 -15.18
N ARG A 209 -1.70 7.23 -14.82
CA ARG A 209 -1.92 5.91 -15.43
C ARG A 209 -3.27 5.32 -15.03
N ILE A 210 -3.60 5.35 -13.73
CA ILE A 210 -4.89 4.86 -13.20
C ILE A 210 -6.06 5.70 -13.75
N GLN A 211 -5.89 7.02 -13.82
CA GLN A 211 -6.93 7.92 -14.33
C GLN A 211 -7.35 7.63 -15.77
N LYS A 212 -6.43 7.16 -16.61
CA LYS A 212 -6.72 6.83 -18.01
C LYS A 212 -7.60 5.59 -18.15
N SER A 213 -7.52 4.63 -17.23
CA SER A 213 -8.36 3.44 -17.27
C SER A 213 -9.70 3.62 -16.54
N GLY A 214 -9.72 4.43 -15.48
CA GLY A 214 -10.88 4.59 -14.60
C GLY A 214 -11.21 3.34 -13.76
N LEU A 215 -10.35 2.31 -13.76
CA LEU A 215 -10.59 1.08 -13.01
C LEU A 215 -10.22 1.27 -11.54
N CYS A 216 -11.23 1.35 -10.68
CA CYS A 216 -11.10 1.60 -9.26
C CYS A 216 -12.19 0.85 -8.48
N ASP A 217 -11.77 0.04 -7.51
CA ASP A 217 -12.64 -0.78 -6.67
C ASP A 217 -12.34 -0.61 -5.18
N VAL A 218 -13.38 -0.69 -4.35
CA VAL A 218 -13.27 -0.69 -2.88
C VAL A 218 -13.90 -1.97 -2.35
N PHE A 219 -13.10 -2.81 -1.70
CA PHE A 219 -13.59 -4.03 -1.07
C PHE A 219 -14.35 -3.72 0.22
N GLY A 220 -15.47 -4.40 0.45
CA GLY A 220 -16.32 -4.20 1.63
C GLY A 220 -17.55 -3.31 1.40
N GLN A 221 -17.80 -2.88 0.15
CA GLN A 221 -19.10 -2.34 -0.29
C GLN A 221 -20.16 -3.44 -0.48
#